data_AF-A0A7X3MQN8-F1
#
_entry.id   AF-A0A7X3MQN8-F1
#
_cell.length_a   1.000
_cell.length_b   1.000
_cell.length_c   1.000
_cell.angle_alpha   90.00
_cell.angle_beta   90.00
_cell.angle_gamma   90.00
#
_symmetry.space_group_name_H-M   'P 1'
#
loop_
_entity.id
_entity.type
_entity.pdbx_description
1 polymer ?
#
loop_
_entity_poly.entity_id
_entity_poly.type
_entity_poly.pdbx_seq_one_letter_code
_entity_poly.pdbx_strand_id
1 'polypeptide(L)' 'MRCFFHLVNGAETILDDTGVDVPNLDGAKASALRAISELLRESDDVLQDWAGWQLHIVCSRGNILASIPLCASLH' A
#
# COMPACT_ATOMS: atom_id res chain seq x y z
N MET A 1 -6.22 -14.62 6.62
CA MET A 1 -5.62 -14.70 5.26
C MET A 1 -4.45 -13.76 5.26
N ARG A 2 -3.30 -14.20 4.73
CA ARG A 2 -2.11 -13.35 4.71
C ARG A 2 -2.08 -12.53 3.44
N CYS A 3 -2.06 -11.22 3.59
CA CYS A 3 -1.92 -10.26 2.52
C CYS A 3 -0.57 -9.53 2.66
N PHE A 4 0.05 -9.25 1.54
CA PHE A 4 1.32 -8.53 1.45
C PHE A 4 1.07 -7.17 0.83
N PHE A 5 1.72 -6.13 1.36
CA PHE A 5 1.52 -4.76 0.92
C PHE A 5 2.77 -4.26 0.22
N HIS A 6 2.82 -4.43 -1.10
CA HIS A 6 3.97 -4.02 -1.88
C HIS A 6 3.82 -2.57 -2.35
N LEU A 7 4.86 -1.77 -2.18
CA LEU A 7 4.90 -0.40 -2.67
C LEU A 7 5.52 -0.39 -4.06
N VAL A 8 4.85 0.19 -5.04
CA VAL A 8 5.33 0.26 -6.43
C VAL A 8 5.13 1.66 -6.99
N ASN A 9 6.10 2.19 -7.74
CA ASN A 9 5.95 3.49 -8.43
C ASN A 9 6.27 3.43 -9.94
N GLY A 10 6.34 2.21 -10.50
CA GLY A 10 6.68 1.96 -11.90
C GLY A 10 8.18 1.92 -12.19
N ALA A 11 9.02 2.57 -11.39
CA ALA A 11 10.48 2.48 -11.46
C ALA A 11 11.05 1.50 -10.43
N GLU A 12 10.47 1.48 -9.24
CA GLU A 12 10.89 0.70 -8.09
C GLU A 12 9.72 -0.11 -7.54
N THR A 13 10.07 -1.21 -6.87
CA THR A 13 9.13 -2.10 -6.19
C THR A 13 9.74 -2.51 -4.86
N ILE A 14 9.08 -2.14 -3.77
CA ILE A 14 9.43 -2.53 -2.42
C ILE A 14 8.45 -3.62 -2.00
N LEU A 15 8.96 -4.84 -1.86
CA LEU A 15 8.17 -5.98 -1.44
C LEU A 15 8.11 -6.04 0.08
N ASP A 16 6.90 -6.06 0.63
CA ASP A 16 6.64 -6.53 1.99
C ASP A 16 6.76 -8.06 2.08
N ASP A 17 7.79 -8.54 2.79
CA ASP A 17 8.02 -9.96 3.10
C ASP A 17 7.35 -10.40 4.41
N THR A 18 6.89 -9.45 5.24
CA THR A 18 6.25 -9.76 6.52
C THR A 18 4.82 -10.20 6.27
N GLY A 19 4.05 -9.40 5.52
CA GLY A 19 2.63 -9.61 5.29
C GLY A 19 1.78 -9.59 6.57
N VAL A 20 0.52 -9.18 6.45
CA VAL A 20 -0.41 -9.07 7.57
C VAL A 20 -1.51 -10.11 7.46
N ASP A 21 -1.83 -10.76 8.58
CA ASP A 21 -3.00 -11.61 8.69
C ASP A 21 -4.26 -10.78 8.88
N VAL A 22 -5.13 -10.83 7.89
CA VAL A 22 -6.43 -10.14 7.88
C VAL A 22 -7.57 -11.13 7.72
N PRO A 23 -8.77 -10.82 8.24
CA PRO A 23 -9.91 -11.74 8.13
C PRO A 23 -10.47 -11.81 6.70
N ASN A 24 -10.44 -10.70 5.96
CA ASN A 24 -10.98 -10.57 4.60
C ASN A 24 -10.32 -9.39 3.86
N LEU A 25 -10.71 -9.21 2.59
CA LEU A 25 -10.19 -8.12 1.75
C LEU A 25 -10.53 -6.73 2.32
N ASP A 26 -11.69 -6.55 2.93
CA ASP A 26 -12.05 -5.27 3.57
C ASP A 26 -11.13 -4.95 4.75
N GLY A 27 -10.75 -5.96 5.54
CA GLY A 27 -9.73 -5.85 6.58
C GLY A 27 -8.36 -5.49 6.01
N ALA A 28 -7.95 -6.10 4.89
CA ALA A 28 -6.72 -5.71 4.20
C ALA A 28 -6.74 -4.25 3.74
N LYS A 29 -7.86 -3.80 3.16
CA LYS A 29 -8.03 -2.40 2.73
C LYS A 29 -7.98 -1.45 3.92
N ALA A 30 -8.63 -1.78 5.03
CA ALA A 30 -8.58 -0.97 6.24
C ALA A 30 -7.15 -0.85 6.80
N SER A 31 -6.41 -1.96 6.86
CA SER A 31 -5.01 -1.96 7.26
C SER A 31 -4.13 -1.15 6.32
N ALA A 32 -4.31 -1.30 5.01
CA ALA A 32 -3.62 -0.51 3.99
C ALA A 32 -3.87 0.99 4.15
N LEU A 33 -5.14 1.40 4.24
CA LEU A 33 -5.50 2.82 4.41
C LEU A 33 -4.93 3.40 5.69
N ARG A 34 -4.90 2.61 6.77
CA ARG A 34 -4.29 3.03 8.03
C ARG A 34 -2.78 3.23 7.89
N ALA A 35 -2.07 2.28 7.26
CA ALA A 35 -0.65 2.39 7.01
C ALA A 35 -0.32 3.61 6.12
N ILE A 36 -1.11 3.84 5.06
CA ILE A 36 -0.98 5.03 4.21
C ILE A 36 -1.19 6.30 5.03
N SER A 37 -2.23 6.34 5.88
CA SER A 37 -2.52 7.51 6.72
C SER A 37 -1.41 7.79 7.73
N GLU A 38 -0.85 6.74 8.35
CA GLU A 38 0.29 6.85 9.28
C GLU A 38 1.53 7.38 8.55
N LEU A 39 1.83 6.82 7.37
CA LEU A 39 2.97 7.21 6.53
C LEU A 39 2.85 8.66 6.02
N LEU A 40 1.66 9.08 5.58
CA LEU A 40 1.40 10.46 5.19
C LEU A 40 1.51 11.44 6.37
N ARG A 41 1.08 11.02 7.57
CA ARG A 41 1.17 11.85 8.78
C ARG A 41 2.59 12.02 9.28
N GLU A 42 3.44 11.00 9.12
CA GLU A 42 4.87 11.11 9.44
C GLU A 42 5.66 11.90 8.39
N SER A 43 5.11 12.00 7.18
CA SER A 43 5.74 12.62 6.00
C SER A 43 5.14 13.99 5.68
N ASP A 44 5.08 14.90 6.67
CA ASP A 44 4.47 16.25 6.56
C ASP A 44 5.00 17.09 5.35
N ASP A 45 6.19 16.78 4.82
CA ASP A 45 6.85 17.52 3.73
C ASP A 45 7.02 16.72 2.41
N VAL A 46 6.55 15.46 2.35
CA VAL A 46 7.04 14.50 1.33
C VAL A 46 5.94 13.92 0.42
N LEU A 47 4.87 14.66 0.18
CA LEU A 47 3.88 14.33 -0.86
C LEU A 47 4.55 14.11 -2.24
N GLN A 48 5.72 14.72 -2.46
CA GLN A 48 6.46 14.60 -3.71
C GLN A 48 7.26 13.28 -3.83
N ASP A 49 7.82 12.73 -2.74
CA ASP A 49 8.54 11.44 -2.84
C ASP A 49 7.58 10.27 -2.98
N TRP A 50 6.37 10.38 -2.43
CA TRP A 50 5.33 9.36 -2.56
C TRP A 50 4.42 9.55 -3.77
N ALA A 51 4.68 10.57 -4.60
CA ALA A 51 3.96 10.78 -5.86
C ALA A 51 4.23 9.60 -6.82
N GLY A 52 3.16 9.06 -7.39
CA GLY A 52 3.24 7.89 -8.27
C GLY A 52 3.39 6.55 -7.55
N TRP A 53 3.62 6.53 -6.24
CA TRP A 53 3.64 5.30 -5.47
C TRP A 53 2.22 4.76 -5.24
N GLN A 54 2.10 3.45 -5.35
CA GLN A 54 0.89 2.68 -5.14
C GLN A 54 1.17 1.51 -4.20
N LEU A 55 0.24 1.29 -3.26
CA LEU A 55 0.24 0.14 -2.38
C LEU A 55 -0.58 -0.97 -3.03
N HIS A 56 0.10 -2.02 -3.48
CA HIS A 56 -0.50 -3.23 -4.00
C HIS A 56 -0.76 -4.22 -2.85
N ILE A 57 -2.02 -4.56 -2.66
CA ILE A 57 -2.44 -5.62 -1.75
C ILE A 57 -2.39 -6.94 -2.52
N VAL A 58 -1.48 -7.82 -2.15
CA VAL A 58 -1.24 -9.10 -2.82
C VAL A 58 -1.63 -10.25 -1.88
N CYS A 59 -2.32 -11.26 -2.38
CA CYS A 59 -2.62 -12.45 -1.59
C CYS A 59 -1.44 -13.42 -1.56
N SER A 60 -1.47 -14.41 -0.68
CA SER A 60 -0.43 -15.47 -0.60
C SER A 60 -0.22 -16.28 -1.87
N ARG A 61 -1.09 -16.15 -2.88
CA ARG A 61 -0.93 -16.77 -4.20
C ARG A 61 -0.22 -15.87 -5.22
N GLY A 62 0.16 -14.65 -4.84
CA GLY A 62 0.80 -13.67 -5.73
C GLY A 62 -0.18 -12.83 -6.57
N ASN A 63 -1.49 -12.96 -6.35
CA ASN A 63 -2.48 -12.15 -7.08
C ASN A 63 -2.72 -10.82 -6.38
N ILE A 64 -2.70 -9.73 -7.16
CA ILE A 64 -3.08 -8.39 -6.69
C ILE A 64 -4.60 -8.38 -6.47
N LEU A 65 -5.00 -8.15 -5.22
CA LEU A 65 -6.38 -8.00 -4.80
C LEU A 65 -6.87 -6.55 -4.93
N ALA A 66 -5.99 -5.58 -4.68
CA ALA A 66 -6.27 -4.16 -4.80
C ALA A 66 -4.99 -3.36 -5.00
N SER A 67 -5.12 -2.17 -5.60
CA SER A 67 -4.05 -1.17 -5.68
C SER A 67 -4.60 0.17 -5.19
N ILE A 68 -3.86 0.84 -4.30
CA ILE A 68 -4.26 2.10 -3.69
C ILE A 68 -3.13 3.11 -3.86
N PRO A 69 -3.34 4.25 -4.53
CA PRO A 69 -2.32 5.29 -4.63
C PRO A 69 -2.03 5.91 -3.26
N LEU A 70 -0.76 6.16 -2.93
CA LEU A 70 -0.37 6.81 -1.67
C LEU A 70 -0.63 8.32 -1.71
N CYS A 71 -0.42 8.94 -2.86
CA CYS A 71 -0.86 10.30 -3.13
C CYS A 71 -1.97 10.25 -4.18
N ALA A 72 -3.14 10.82 -3.85
CA ALA A 72 -4.05 11.25 -4.89
C ALA A 72 -3.36 12.41 -5.60
N SER A 73 -2.82 12.19 -6.80
CA SER A 73 -2.54 13.29 -7.71
C SER A 73 -3.88 13.99 -7.96
N LEU A 74 -4.19 15.02 -7.16
CA LEU A 74 -5.17 16.03 -7.54
C LEU A 74 -4.58 16.71 -8.78
N HIS A 75 -4.94 16.20 -9.96
CA HIS A 75 -4.83 16.96 -11.20
C HIS A 75 -5.90 18.06 -11.21
#